data_AF-A0A7C4VGP6-F1
#
_entry.id   AF-A0A7C4VGP6-F1
#
_cell.length_a   1.000
_cell.length_b   1.000
_cell.length_c   1.000
_cell.angle_alpha   90.00
_cell.angle_beta   90.00
_cell.angle_gamma   90.00
#
_symmetry.space_group_name_H-M   'P 1'
#
loop_
_entity.id
_entity.type
_entity.pdbx_description
1 polymer ?
#
loop_
_entity_poly.entity_id
_entity_poly.type
_entity_poly.pdbx_seq_one_letter_code
_entity_poly.pdbx_strand_id
1 'polypeptide(L)'
;MMRTIEVLLVIIIITAAFIISSFFAVLPSPRQVSPLNFRRLALTTLQTLDADYDLSKIVFKDPNDPSWSQLQIALSACLPPNIVYNLTVYEVQSGSGTELYIPIKSISNAESLGIQSDAGSYLVASSNVTFNVIPEKVGEGGGGGTLYILNCSDANGWWITGYTAQSLALDLYNLLSPYFQKTIMVQNTTDFGKILNNNTLQGETVQNAVVINTFGETVPIPSTYCTSPYSTDGYAYYCYFLGKQVRLYNWTWVSIVGYPFYYVSNIGNFTGPNDQNTYGIYGMKRVGRSGDGDGGQSGINAFLQGLDNRPQYTYDRTRLIPDTGFIATLSQQVLDSCNYYGVYPSPYQTSTRALKDSILNAYHLTIGLKIFDSVTVSGTTYNPGALYNHVSKSGSLLALGLTRTPDIRLTAIGLLSYYKPRLYRSEYTASGTSRLVVLQLGQVGGV
;
A
#
# COMPACT_ATOMS: atom_id res chain seq x y z
N MET A 1 60.06 -28.57 17.86
CA MET A 1 59.41 -29.80 17.35
C MET A 1 57.88 -29.65 17.24
N MET A 2 57.18 -29.15 18.26
CA MET A 2 55.72 -28.93 18.25
C MET A 2 55.25 -27.96 17.14
N ARG A 3 55.92 -26.82 16.96
CA ARG A 3 55.62 -25.85 15.88
C ARG A 3 55.78 -26.42 14.46
N THR A 4 56.68 -27.38 14.28
CA THR A 4 56.92 -27.99 12.95
C THR A 4 55.78 -28.95 12.58
N ILE A 5 55.21 -29.63 13.59
CA ILE A 5 54.08 -30.55 13.43
C ILE A 5 52.78 -29.76 13.14
N GLU A 6 52.56 -28.64 13.83
CA GLU A 6 51.40 -27.76 13.56
C GLU A 6 51.42 -27.19 12.15
N VAL A 7 52.56 -26.69 11.68
CA VAL A 7 52.70 -26.14 10.32
C VAL A 7 52.44 -27.23 9.26
N LEU A 8 52.94 -28.45 9.49
CA LEU A 8 52.68 -29.58 8.59
C LEU A 8 51.19 -29.94 8.54
N LEU A 9 50.50 -29.96 9.68
CA LEU A 9 49.07 -30.23 9.77
C LEU A 9 48.22 -29.16 9.06
N VAL A 10 48.57 -27.88 9.22
CA VAL A 10 47.88 -26.77 8.54
C VAL A 10 48.04 -26.87 7.03
N ILE A 11 49.25 -27.19 6.54
CA ILE A 11 49.48 -27.41 5.12
C ILE A 11 48.63 -28.56 4.61
N ILE A 12 48.57 -29.69 5.34
CA ILE A 12 47.76 -30.85 4.94
C ILE A 12 46.26 -30.49 4.88
N ILE A 13 45.74 -29.77 5.88
CA ILE A 13 44.32 -29.38 5.93
C ILE A 13 43.97 -28.43 4.78
N ILE A 14 44.79 -27.40 4.52
CA ILE A 14 44.55 -26.45 3.43
C ILE A 14 44.66 -27.16 2.07
N THR A 15 45.66 -28.03 1.89
CA THR A 15 45.84 -28.78 0.65
C THR A 15 44.69 -29.76 0.42
N ALA A 16 44.22 -30.45 1.46
CA ALA A 16 43.07 -31.35 1.39
C ALA A 16 41.78 -30.59 1.07
N ALA A 17 41.53 -29.45 1.73
CA ALA A 17 40.38 -28.60 1.46
C ALA A 17 40.40 -28.07 0.01
N PHE A 18 41.56 -27.67 -0.50
CA PHE A 18 41.72 -27.23 -1.88
C PHE A 18 41.48 -28.37 -2.88
N ILE A 19 42.04 -29.56 -2.64
CA ILE A 19 41.84 -30.74 -3.49
C ILE A 19 40.36 -31.14 -3.52
N ILE A 20 39.71 -31.24 -2.34
CA ILE A 20 38.29 -31.59 -2.24
C ILE A 20 37.43 -30.54 -2.95
N SER A 21 37.68 -29.24 -2.73
CA SER A 21 36.96 -28.16 -3.40
C SER A 21 37.15 -28.19 -4.92
N SER A 22 38.34 -28.56 -5.39
CA SER A 22 38.67 -28.69 -6.82
C SER A 22 38.00 -29.89 -7.48
N PHE A 23 37.81 -30.99 -6.75
CA PHE A 23 37.03 -32.15 -7.20
C PHE A 23 35.51 -31.88 -7.25
N PHE A 24 34.99 -30.98 -6.40
CA PHE A 24 33.58 -30.56 -6.43
C PHE A 24 33.32 -29.33 -7.32
N ALA A 25 34.35 -28.56 -7.67
CA ALA A 25 34.30 -27.50 -8.67
C ALA A 25 34.45 -28.08 -10.09
N VAL A 26 33.62 -29.06 -10.45
CA VAL A 26 33.50 -29.48 -11.84
C VAL A 26 32.68 -28.42 -12.57
N LEU A 27 33.37 -27.51 -13.25
CA LEU A 27 32.74 -26.74 -14.32
C LEU A 27 32.23 -27.75 -15.37
N PRO A 28 30.97 -27.66 -15.82
CA PRO A 28 30.44 -28.60 -16.79
C PRO A 28 31.34 -28.61 -18.04
N SER A 29 31.55 -29.81 -18.58
CA SER A 29 32.35 -30.01 -19.80
C SER A 29 31.85 -29.05 -20.89
N PRO A 30 32.73 -28.33 -21.62
CA PRO A 30 32.33 -27.49 -22.76
C PRO A 30 31.57 -28.25 -23.86
N ARG A 31 31.57 -29.59 -23.81
CA ARG A 31 30.85 -30.47 -24.73
C ARG A 31 29.43 -30.82 -24.28
N GLN A 32 29.01 -30.43 -23.07
CA GLN A 32 27.62 -30.53 -22.63
C GLN A 32 26.95 -29.18 -22.89
N VAL A 33 26.49 -28.98 -24.13
CA VAL A 33 25.47 -27.96 -24.41
C VAL A 33 24.32 -28.25 -23.46
N SER A 34 23.96 -27.30 -22.59
CA SER A 34 22.85 -27.46 -21.65
C SER A 34 21.66 -28.10 -22.37
N PRO A 35 21.05 -29.18 -21.85
CA PRO A 35 19.87 -29.74 -22.48
C PRO A 35 18.83 -28.62 -22.62
N LEU A 36 18.28 -28.46 -23.82
CA LEU A 36 17.26 -27.47 -24.10
C LEU A 36 16.07 -27.73 -23.17
N ASN A 37 15.80 -26.81 -22.25
CA ASN A 37 14.65 -26.90 -21.36
C ASN A 37 13.40 -26.51 -22.15
N PHE A 38 12.80 -27.48 -22.84
CA PHE A 38 11.65 -27.28 -23.71
C PHE A 38 10.46 -26.65 -22.99
N ARG A 39 10.20 -26.99 -21.72
CA ARG A 39 9.15 -26.35 -20.92
C ARG A 39 9.39 -24.87 -20.69
N ARG A 40 10.61 -24.48 -20.33
CA ARG A 40 10.96 -23.07 -20.12
C ARG A 40 10.91 -22.31 -21.44
N LEU A 41 11.46 -22.89 -22.51
CA LEU A 41 11.41 -22.31 -23.86
C LEU A 41 9.95 -22.07 -24.29
N ALA A 42 9.09 -23.09 -24.16
CA ALA A 42 7.68 -23.00 -24.50
C ALA A 42 6.96 -21.88 -23.71
N LEU A 43 7.16 -21.81 -22.39
CA LEU A 43 6.56 -20.76 -21.57
C LEU A 43 7.04 -19.36 -21.97
N THR A 44 8.35 -19.18 -22.16
CA THR A 44 8.90 -17.88 -22.57
C THR A 44 8.41 -17.47 -23.96
N THR A 45 8.29 -18.41 -24.90
CA THR A 45 7.76 -18.13 -26.23
C THR A 45 6.30 -17.69 -26.16
N LEU A 46 5.46 -18.35 -25.35
CA LEU A 46 4.07 -17.94 -25.15
C LEU A 46 3.98 -16.53 -24.54
N GLN A 47 4.81 -16.23 -23.54
CA GLN A 47 4.87 -14.89 -22.93
C GLN A 47 5.35 -13.82 -23.91
N THR A 48 6.33 -14.12 -24.76
CA THR A 48 6.81 -13.19 -25.79
C THR A 48 5.75 -12.93 -26.85
N LEU A 49 5.03 -13.95 -27.31
CA LEU A 49 3.93 -13.79 -28.27
C LEU A 49 2.75 -13.00 -27.68
N ASP A 50 2.63 -12.95 -26.36
CA ASP A 50 1.58 -12.21 -25.65
C ASP A 50 2.02 -10.86 -25.09
N ALA A 51 3.28 -10.45 -25.28
CA ALA A 51 3.82 -9.24 -24.66
C ALA A 51 3.03 -7.97 -25.01
N ASP A 52 2.51 -7.89 -26.23
CA ASP A 52 1.62 -6.82 -26.73
C ASP A 52 0.17 -7.30 -26.92
N TYR A 53 -0.23 -8.35 -26.21
CA TYR A 53 -1.56 -8.99 -26.29
C TYR A 53 -1.89 -9.61 -27.66
N ASP A 54 -0.92 -9.83 -28.55
CA ASP A 54 -1.16 -10.40 -29.87
C ASP A 54 -1.66 -11.85 -29.80
N LEU A 55 -1.03 -12.68 -28.95
CA LEU A 55 -1.51 -14.03 -28.67
C LEU A 55 -2.94 -13.98 -28.11
N SER A 56 -3.19 -13.22 -27.04
CA SER A 56 -4.51 -13.03 -26.44
C SER A 56 -5.56 -12.52 -27.43
N LYS A 57 -5.20 -11.68 -28.38
CA LYS A 57 -6.12 -11.18 -29.41
C LYS A 57 -6.48 -12.26 -30.44
N ILE A 58 -5.49 -13.02 -30.91
CA ILE A 58 -5.69 -14.01 -31.98
C ILE A 58 -6.43 -15.22 -31.45
N VAL A 59 -6.01 -15.73 -30.29
CA VAL A 59 -6.55 -16.98 -29.77
C VAL A 59 -8.00 -16.87 -29.35
N PHE A 60 -8.62 -15.68 -29.31
CA PHE A 60 -10.07 -15.48 -29.05
C PHE A 60 -10.92 -15.30 -30.32
N LYS A 61 -10.30 -15.21 -31.50
CA LYS A 61 -11.02 -15.11 -32.77
C LYS A 61 -11.57 -16.46 -33.23
N ASP A 62 -12.40 -16.40 -34.28
CA ASP A 62 -12.88 -17.59 -34.97
C ASP A 62 -11.70 -18.47 -35.42
N PRO A 63 -11.75 -19.81 -35.25
CA PRO A 63 -10.71 -20.73 -35.71
C PRO A 63 -10.36 -20.60 -37.19
N ASN A 64 -11.23 -20.07 -38.05
CA ASN A 64 -10.98 -19.87 -39.47
C ASN A 64 -10.44 -18.46 -39.81
N ASP A 65 -10.23 -17.59 -38.82
CA ASP A 65 -9.68 -16.25 -39.04
C ASP A 65 -8.22 -16.35 -39.56
N PRO A 66 -7.85 -15.59 -40.60
CA PRO A 66 -6.51 -15.64 -41.20
C PRO A 66 -5.37 -15.25 -40.25
N SER A 67 -5.67 -14.56 -39.15
CA SER A 67 -4.66 -14.20 -38.13
C SER A 67 -4.09 -15.40 -37.38
N TRP A 68 -4.76 -16.56 -37.39
CA TRP A 68 -4.15 -17.80 -36.90
C TRP A 68 -2.92 -18.23 -37.71
N SER A 69 -2.91 -17.96 -39.02
CA SER A 69 -1.73 -18.21 -39.87
C SER A 69 -0.59 -17.23 -39.53
N GLN A 70 -0.91 -15.99 -39.17
CA GLN A 70 0.08 -15.02 -38.70
C GLN A 70 0.70 -15.46 -37.37
N LEU A 71 -0.11 -15.97 -36.43
CA LEU A 71 0.37 -16.56 -35.19
C LEU A 71 1.31 -17.75 -35.45
N GLN A 72 0.98 -18.62 -36.41
CA GLN A 72 1.85 -19.73 -36.78
C GLN A 72 3.21 -19.27 -37.32
N ILE A 73 3.23 -18.21 -38.14
CA ILE A 73 4.46 -17.60 -38.66
C ILE A 73 5.29 -17.01 -37.50
N ALA A 74 4.66 -16.22 -36.62
CA ALA A 74 5.32 -15.62 -35.47
C ALA A 74 5.89 -16.69 -34.51
N LEU A 75 5.11 -17.73 -34.20
CA LEU A 75 5.55 -18.85 -33.38
C LEU A 75 6.77 -19.56 -34.01
N SER A 76 6.74 -19.78 -35.32
CA SER A 76 7.85 -20.42 -36.03
C SER A 76 9.11 -19.54 -36.04
N ALA A 77 8.96 -18.21 -36.08
CA ALA A 77 10.08 -17.27 -36.00
C ALA A 77 10.67 -17.16 -34.58
N CYS A 78 9.88 -17.42 -33.55
CA CYS A 78 10.32 -17.41 -32.14
C CYS A 78 11.03 -18.70 -31.71
N LEU A 79 10.97 -19.77 -32.50
CA LEU A 79 11.54 -21.06 -32.17
C LEU A 79 12.80 -21.34 -33.00
N PRO A 80 13.81 -22.02 -32.41
CA PRO A 80 14.97 -22.49 -33.19
C PRO A 80 14.56 -23.42 -34.34
N PRO A 81 15.32 -23.44 -35.46
CA PRO A 81 14.94 -24.17 -36.67
C PRO A 81 14.87 -25.69 -36.52
N ASN A 82 15.43 -26.26 -35.46
CA ASN A 82 15.42 -27.69 -35.14
C ASN A 82 14.30 -28.11 -34.17
N ILE A 83 13.37 -27.21 -33.86
CA ILE A 83 12.26 -27.46 -32.94
C ILE A 83 10.97 -27.71 -33.71
N VAL A 84 10.30 -28.81 -33.35
CA VAL A 84 8.91 -29.07 -33.72
C VAL A 84 7.99 -28.67 -32.60
N TYR A 85 6.80 -28.23 -32.94
CA TYR A 85 5.83 -27.72 -31.97
C TYR A 85 4.41 -28.19 -32.29
N ASN A 86 3.61 -28.31 -31.23
CA ASN A 86 2.17 -28.37 -31.29
C ASN A 86 1.62 -27.36 -30.28
N LEU A 87 0.96 -26.32 -30.76
CA LEU A 87 0.24 -25.35 -29.95
C LEU A 87 -1.24 -25.71 -29.96
N THR A 88 -1.81 -26.01 -28.80
CA THR A 88 -3.24 -26.27 -28.64
C THR A 88 -3.86 -25.22 -27.74
N VAL A 89 -4.97 -24.62 -28.21
CA VAL A 89 -5.76 -23.66 -27.44
C VAL A 89 -7.00 -24.35 -26.91
N TYR A 90 -7.23 -24.24 -25.62
CA TYR A 90 -8.38 -24.79 -24.93
C TYR A 90 -9.28 -23.67 -24.39
N GLU A 91 -10.59 -23.86 -24.50
CA GLU A 91 -11.56 -23.09 -23.73
C GLU A 91 -11.61 -23.64 -22.31
N VAL A 92 -11.56 -22.76 -21.32
CA VAL A 92 -11.71 -23.11 -19.90
C VAL A 92 -13.19 -23.01 -19.53
N GLN A 93 -13.83 -24.12 -19.17
CA GLN A 93 -15.25 -24.15 -18.82
C GLN A 93 -15.50 -24.08 -17.31
N SER A 94 -16.67 -23.56 -16.92
CA SER A 94 -17.14 -23.50 -15.53
C SER A 94 -18.19 -24.57 -15.21
N GLY A 95 -17.77 -25.62 -14.49
CA GLY A 95 -18.61 -26.42 -13.58
C GLY A 95 -19.60 -27.46 -14.14
N SER A 96 -19.64 -28.62 -13.46
CA SER A 96 -20.53 -29.81 -13.56
C SER A 96 -20.35 -30.79 -14.73
N GLY A 97 -19.63 -30.44 -15.79
CA GLY A 97 -19.19 -31.38 -16.83
C GLY A 97 -17.91 -32.14 -16.43
N THR A 98 -17.70 -33.33 -17.00
CA THR A 98 -16.49 -34.15 -16.78
C THR A 98 -15.22 -33.58 -17.45
N GLU A 99 -15.35 -32.59 -18.34
CA GLU A 99 -14.22 -32.01 -19.08
C GLU A 99 -14.04 -30.51 -18.76
N LEU A 100 -12.91 -30.17 -18.13
CA LEU A 100 -12.56 -28.80 -17.73
C LEU A 100 -11.98 -27.95 -18.87
N TYR A 101 -11.56 -28.59 -19.96
CA TYR A 101 -10.87 -27.97 -21.09
C TYR A 101 -11.40 -28.51 -22.41
N ILE A 102 -11.96 -27.64 -23.25
CA ILE A 102 -12.42 -28.02 -24.59
C ILE A 102 -11.41 -27.52 -25.63
N PRO A 103 -10.83 -28.39 -26.46
CA PRO A 103 -9.90 -27.96 -27.50
C PRO A 103 -10.64 -27.11 -28.55
N ILE A 104 -10.09 -25.94 -28.85
CA ILE A 104 -10.63 -25.01 -29.85
C ILE A 104 -9.91 -25.20 -31.17
N LYS A 105 -8.57 -25.10 -31.14
CA LYS A 105 -7.72 -25.20 -32.32
C LYS A 105 -6.34 -25.68 -31.93
N SER A 106 -5.74 -26.49 -32.81
CA SER A 106 -4.34 -26.88 -32.73
C SER A 106 -3.59 -26.40 -33.97
N ILE A 107 -2.35 -25.96 -33.78
CA ILE A 107 -1.41 -25.61 -34.84
C ILE A 107 -0.13 -26.42 -34.59
N SER A 108 0.26 -27.21 -35.58
CA SER A 108 1.47 -28.01 -35.53
C SER A 108 2.32 -27.80 -36.77
N ASN A 109 3.64 -27.92 -36.65
CA ASN A 109 4.57 -27.99 -37.79
C ASN A 109 5.09 -29.42 -38.04
N ALA A 110 4.62 -30.42 -37.29
CA ALA A 110 5.00 -31.82 -37.45
C ALA A 110 3.84 -32.78 -37.18
N GLU A 111 3.85 -33.93 -37.84
CA GLU A 111 2.88 -35.01 -37.59
C GLU A 111 3.11 -35.69 -36.23
N SER A 112 4.34 -35.65 -35.71
CA SER A 112 4.72 -36.21 -34.40
C SER A 112 5.87 -35.41 -33.78
N LEU A 113 5.84 -35.23 -32.46
CA LEU A 113 6.80 -34.43 -31.69
C LEU A 113 8.03 -35.23 -31.21
N GLY A 114 8.19 -36.49 -31.63
CA GLY A 114 9.34 -37.34 -31.30
C GLY A 114 9.35 -37.84 -29.85
N ILE A 115 10.46 -38.45 -29.43
CA ILE A 115 10.61 -39.18 -28.15
C ILE A 115 10.95 -38.22 -26.98
N GLN A 116 11.52 -37.05 -27.26
CA GLN A 116 11.80 -36.01 -26.27
C GLN A 116 10.94 -34.79 -26.56
N SER A 117 9.82 -34.67 -25.84
CA SER A 117 8.98 -33.48 -25.87
C SER A 117 8.60 -33.04 -24.45
N ASP A 118 8.39 -31.74 -24.28
CA ASP A 118 7.87 -31.15 -23.04
C ASP A 118 6.93 -29.98 -23.38
N ALA A 119 6.09 -29.58 -22.44
CA ALA A 119 5.05 -28.57 -22.67
C ALA A 119 5.11 -27.42 -21.66
N GLY A 120 4.88 -26.21 -22.15
CA GLY A 120 4.57 -25.03 -21.36
C GLY A 120 3.10 -24.64 -21.53
N SER A 121 2.46 -24.20 -20.45
CA SER A 121 1.08 -23.73 -20.46
C SER A 121 0.99 -22.27 -20.03
N TYR A 122 0.16 -21.49 -20.70
CA TYR A 122 -0.04 -20.07 -20.43
C TYR A 122 -1.53 -19.72 -20.53
N LEU A 123 -2.06 -19.09 -19.49
CA LEU A 123 -3.46 -18.66 -19.43
C LEU A 123 -3.57 -17.25 -19.99
N VAL A 124 -4.44 -17.07 -20.99
CA VAL A 124 -4.68 -15.79 -21.66
C VAL A 124 -6.13 -15.37 -21.51
N ALA A 125 -6.33 -14.06 -21.42
CA ALA A 125 -7.65 -13.45 -21.25
C ALA A 125 -8.07 -12.69 -22.51
N SER A 126 -9.36 -12.62 -22.76
CA SER A 126 -9.87 -11.88 -23.92
C SER A 126 -9.56 -10.39 -23.78
N SER A 127 -9.19 -9.74 -24.88
CA SER A 127 -9.03 -8.27 -24.94
C SER A 127 -10.33 -7.50 -24.64
N ASN A 128 -11.49 -8.18 -24.68
CA ASN A 128 -12.80 -7.61 -24.39
C ASN A 128 -13.20 -7.74 -22.91
N VAL A 129 -12.33 -8.31 -22.08
CA VAL A 129 -12.58 -8.52 -20.66
C VAL A 129 -11.83 -7.44 -19.88
N THR A 130 -12.57 -6.50 -19.32
CA THR A 130 -12.06 -5.64 -18.26
C THR A 130 -12.12 -6.40 -16.96
N PHE A 131 -10.96 -6.84 -16.45
CA PHE A 131 -10.85 -7.42 -15.12
C PHE A 131 -11.30 -6.39 -14.08
N ASN A 132 -12.54 -6.52 -13.63
CA ASN A 132 -13.01 -5.74 -12.50
C ASN A 132 -12.47 -6.40 -11.23
N VAL A 133 -11.54 -5.70 -10.59
CA VAL A 133 -11.14 -6.04 -9.22
C VAL A 133 -12.21 -5.48 -8.29
N ILE A 134 -13.01 -6.36 -7.70
CA ILE A 134 -13.98 -5.97 -6.68
C ILE A 134 -13.33 -6.22 -5.32
N PRO A 135 -12.96 -5.17 -4.57
CA PRO A 135 -12.46 -5.35 -3.22
C PRO A 135 -13.58 -5.80 -2.29
N GLU A 136 -13.27 -6.74 -1.38
CA GLU A 136 -13.97 -6.88 -0.11
C GLU A 136 -13.84 -5.55 0.63
N LYS A 137 -14.93 -4.83 0.74
CA LYS A 137 -14.90 -3.49 1.29
C LYS A 137 -14.64 -3.58 2.80
N VAL A 138 -13.84 -2.65 3.30
CA VAL A 138 -13.64 -2.49 4.74
C VAL A 138 -15.02 -2.30 5.40
N GLY A 139 -15.37 -3.17 6.34
CA GLY A 139 -16.66 -3.18 7.05
C GLY A 139 -17.74 -4.10 6.47
N GLU A 140 -17.49 -4.82 5.36
CA GLU A 140 -18.47 -5.70 4.70
C GLU A 140 -18.96 -6.87 5.58
N GLY A 141 -18.08 -7.42 6.42
CA GLY A 141 -18.40 -8.50 7.37
C GLY A 141 -19.18 -8.06 8.62
N GLY A 142 -19.57 -6.79 8.73
CA GLY A 142 -20.39 -6.25 9.83
C GLY A 142 -19.68 -5.19 10.68
N GLY A 143 -20.35 -4.04 10.85
CA GLY A 143 -20.02 -2.96 11.79
C GLY A 143 -18.89 -2.01 11.35
N GLY A 144 -19.23 -0.88 10.74
CA GLY A 144 -18.28 0.18 10.37
C GLY A 144 -18.06 0.32 8.87
N GLY A 145 -16.82 0.64 8.48
CA GLY A 145 -16.46 0.73 7.05
C GLY A 145 -16.72 2.09 6.40
N THR A 146 -17.06 3.09 7.21
CA THR A 146 -17.17 4.48 6.76
C THR A 146 -15.79 5.11 6.67
N LEU A 147 -15.49 5.74 5.55
CA LEU A 147 -14.36 6.63 5.34
C LEU A 147 -14.85 8.08 5.28
N TYR A 148 -14.57 8.85 6.32
CA TYR A 148 -14.73 10.30 6.31
C TYR A 148 -13.45 10.96 5.81
N ILE A 149 -13.58 11.81 4.80
CA ILE A 149 -12.48 12.64 4.30
C ILE A 149 -12.85 14.09 4.60
N LEU A 150 -12.06 14.77 5.43
CA LEU A 150 -12.32 16.16 5.76
C LEU A 150 -12.17 17.02 4.49
N ASN A 151 -13.20 17.81 4.18
CA ASN A 151 -13.26 18.68 3.01
C ASN A 151 -13.91 20.04 3.38
N CYS A 152 -13.65 20.50 4.61
CA CYS A 152 -14.33 21.65 5.19
C CYS A 152 -14.02 22.94 4.41
N SER A 153 -15.02 23.52 3.75
CA SER A 153 -14.89 24.76 2.98
C SER A 153 -14.66 26.01 3.85
N ASP A 154 -14.99 25.92 5.13
CA ASP A 154 -14.90 26.95 6.16
C ASP A 154 -13.64 26.79 7.07
N ALA A 155 -12.63 26.08 6.58
CA ALA A 155 -11.33 25.93 7.23
C ALA A 155 -10.17 26.06 6.23
N ASN A 156 -9.01 26.49 6.70
CA ASN A 156 -7.78 26.57 5.93
C ASN A 156 -6.80 25.48 6.34
N GLY A 157 -6.09 24.92 5.36
CA GLY A 157 -5.07 23.89 5.56
C GLY A 157 -3.67 24.49 5.70
N TRP A 158 -2.75 23.71 6.27
CA TRP A 158 -1.35 24.10 6.40
C TRP A 158 -0.39 22.95 6.09
N TRP A 159 0.77 23.31 5.51
CA TRP A 159 1.88 22.37 5.27
C TRP A 159 1.58 21.25 4.26
N ILE A 160 0.75 21.54 3.25
CA ILE A 160 0.35 20.64 2.15
C ILE A 160 0.83 21.16 0.78
N THR A 161 2.15 21.22 0.57
CA THR A 161 2.74 21.74 -0.68
C THR A 161 2.26 20.97 -1.91
N GLY A 162 1.82 21.70 -2.94
CA GLY A 162 1.26 21.13 -4.18
C GLY A 162 -0.24 20.84 -4.12
N TYR A 163 -0.88 21.05 -2.97
CA TYR A 163 -2.28 20.72 -2.74
C TYR A 163 -3.02 21.84 -2.00
N THR A 164 -4.33 21.96 -2.27
CA THR A 164 -5.28 22.50 -1.28
C THR A 164 -5.86 21.33 -0.48
N ALA A 165 -6.46 21.61 0.68
CA ALA A 165 -7.11 20.54 1.45
C ALA A 165 -8.19 19.84 0.62
N GLN A 166 -8.88 20.59 -0.23
CA GLN A 166 -9.96 20.12 -1.09
C GLN A 166 -9.46 19.28 -2.27
N SER A 167 -8.40 19.71 -2.97
CA SER A 167 -7.84 18.88 -4.06
C SER A 167 -7.24 17.58 -3.52
N LEU A 168 -6.67 17.63 -2.32
CA LEU A 168 -6.14 16.45 -1.62
C LEU A 168 -7.26 15.50 -1.17
N ALA A 169 -8.37 16.05 -0.67
CA ALA A 169 -9.55 15.28 -0.33
C ALA A 169 -10.13 14.54 -1.54
N LEU A 170 -10.19 15.22 -2.71
CA LEU A 170 -10.68 14.63 -3.95
C LEU A 170 -9.79 13.47 -4.43
N ASP A 171 -8.47 13.65 -4.42
CA ASP A 171 -7.54 12.60 -4.84
C ASP A 171 -7.62 11.37 -3.91
N LEU A 172 -7.73 11.59 -2.60
CA LEU A 172 -7.91 10.49 -1.64
C LEU A 172 -9.27 9.82 -1.77
N TYR A 173 -10.33 10.58 -2.09
CA TYR A 173 -11.65 10.02 -2.40
C TYR A 173 -11.57 9.06 -3.59
N ASN A 174 -10.93 9.50 -4.69
CA ASN A 174 -10.79 8.69 -5.89
C ASN A 174 -9.97 7.41 -5.63
N LEU A 175 -8.92 7.51 -4.80
CA LEU A 175 -8.03 6.39 -4.53
C LEU A 175 -8.61 5.37 -3.54
N LEU A 176 -9.40 5.81 -2.56
CA LEU A 176 -9.85 4.96 -1.45
C LEU A 176 -11.33 4.56 -1.50
N SER A 177 -12.19 5.33 -2.16
CA SER A 177 -13.63 5.02 -2.19
C SER A 177 -14.00 3.62 -2.70
N PRO A 178 -13.25 2.98 -3.63
CA PRO A 178 -13.55 1.60 -4.02
C PRO A 178 -13.45 0.60 -2.85
N TYR A 179 -12.60 0.87 -1.86
CA TYR A 179 -12.23 -0.08 -0.80
C TYR A 179 -13.06 0.04 0.48
N PHE A 180 -13.92 1.06 0.60
CA PHE A 180 -14.72 1.29 1.80
C PHE A 180 -16.22 1.12 1.50
N GLN A 181 -16.98 0.63 2.49
CA GLN A 181 -18.44 0.48 2.37
C GLN A 181 -19.12 1.80 2.02
N LYS A 182 -18.68 2.88 2.68
CA LYS A 182 -19.19 4.22 2.45
C LYS A 182 -18.07 5.23 2.54
N THR A 183 -18.02 6.17 1.61
CA THR A 183 -17.05 7.27 1.65
C THR A 183 -17.79 8.59 1.62
N ILE A 184 -17.49 9.46 2.59
CA ILE A 184 -18.20 10.72 2.80
C ILE A 184 -17.17 11.85 2.88
N MET A 185 -17.31 12.83 1.99
CA MET A 185 -16.61 14.10 2.10
C MET A 185 -17.32 14.99 3.11
N VAL A 186 -16.63 15.39 4.18
CA VAL A 186 -17.17 16.25 5.25
C VAL A 186 -17.02 17.70 4.81
N GLN A 187 -18.11 18.32 4.35
CA GLN A 187 -18.06 19.53 3.53
C GLN A 187 -17.79 20.83 4.31
N ASN A 188 -17.98 20.85 5.62
CA ASN A 188 -17.79 22.03 6.47
C ASN A 188 -17.59 21.61 7.94
N THR A 189 -17.20 22.55 8.79
CA THR A 189 -16.98 22.30 10.22
C THR A 189 -18.28 21.98 10.98
N THR A 190 -19.45 22.36 10.45
CA THR A 190 -20.75 21.95 11.03
C THR A 190 -20.99 20.45 10.85
N ASP A 191 -20.73 19.92 9.65
CA ASP A 191 -20.80 18.48 9.37
C ASP A 191 -19.74 17.71 10.17
N PHE A 192 -18.55 18.28 10.34
CA PHE A 192 -17.55 17.67 11.24
C PHE A 192 -18.04 17.63 12.69
N GLY A 193 -18.72 18.70 13.14
CA GLY A 193 -19.38 18.73 14.45
C GLY A 193 -20.45 17.65 14.61
N LYS A 194 -21.24 17.35 13.57
CA LYS A 194 -22.24 16.27 13.61
C LYS A 194 -21.60 14.92 13.90
N ILE A 195 -20.54 14.54 13.16
CA ILE A 195 -19.89 13.23 13.35
C ILE A 195 -19.17 13.13 14.70
N LEU A 196 -18.61 14.24 15.22
CA LEU A 196 -18.03 14.28 16.58
C LEU A 196 -19.06 14.06 17.68
N ASN A 197 -20.34 14.32 17.41
CA ASN A 197 -21.46 14.08 18.34
C ASN A 197 -22.28 12.83 17.96
N ASN A 198 -21.66 11.86 17.27
CA ASN A 198 -22.30 10.61 16.85
C ASN A 198 -23.53 10.75 15.95
N ASN A 199 -23.62 11.84 15.18
CA ASN A 199 -24.69 12.02 14.20
C ASN A 199 -24.20 11.65 12.80
N THR A 200 -25.06 10.99 12.03
CA THR A 200 -24.77 10.61 10.64
C THR A 200 -24.93 11.78 9.69
N LEU A 201 -24.16 11.83 8.62
CA LEU A 201 -24.32 12.80 7.53
C LEU A 201 -25.21 12.28 6.39
N GLN A 202 -25.13 10.98 6.13
CA GLN A 202 -25.81 10.30 5.02
C GLN A 202 -26.44 8.96 5.45
N GLY A 203 -26.66 8.72 6.75
CA GLY A 203 -27.19 7.45 7.29
C GLY A 203 -26.15 6.32 7.38
N GLU A 204 -24.86 6.66 7.45
CA GLU A 204 -23.74 5.74 7.66
C GLU A 204 -23.56 5.30 9.12
N THR A 205 -22.74 4.28 9.35
CA THR A 205 -22.29 3.94 10.71
C THR A 205 -21.12 4.85 11.10
N VAL A 206 -21.28 5.61 12.18
CA VAL A 206 -20.23 6.51 12.69
C VAL A 206 -19.12 5.72 13.39
N GLN A 207 -19.46 4.63 14.08
CA GLN A 207 -18.49 3.77 14.77
C GLN A 207 -17.57 3.03 13.79
N ASN A 208 -16.35 2.71 14.23
CA ASN A 208 -15.36 1.94 13.48
C ASN A 208 -15.05 2.58 12.10
N ALA A 209 -15.05 3.91 12.04
CA ALA A 209 -14.78 4.68 10.84
C ALA A 209 -13.29 5.07 10.72
N VAL A 210 -12.88 5.44 9.51
CA VAL A 210 -11.61 6.13 9.25
C VAL A 210 -11.90 7.60 9.01
N VAL A 211 -11.15 8.49 9.66
CA VAL A 211 -11.25 9.95 9.48
C VAL A 211 -9.93 10.48 8.96
N ILE A 212 -9.90 10.95 7.72
CA ILE A 212 -8.70 11.53 7.10
C ILE A 212 -8.70 13.05 7.22
N ASN A 213 -7.70 13.58 7.92
CA ASN A 213 -7.44 15.00 7.96
C ASN A 213 -6.57 15.44 6.78
N THR A 214 -7.19 16.13 5.83
CA THR A 214 -6.57 16.67 4.61
C THR A 214 -5.97 18.07 4.78
N PHE A 215 -6.13 18.67 5.96
CA PHE A 215 -5.69 20.04 6.28
C PHE A 215 -4.25 20.09 6.82
N GLY A 216 -3.50 18.99 6.63
CA GLY A 216 -2.12 18.82 7.06
C GLY A 216 -1.94 18.88 8.57
N GLU A 217 -1.15 19.85 9.05
CA GLU A 217 -0.93 20.05 10.50
C GLU A 217 -2.14 20.67 11.21
N THR A 218 -3.12 21.16 10.44
CA THR A 218 -4.29 21.88 10.95
C THR A 218 -5.47 20.94 11.07
N VAL A 219 -6.29 21.12 12.11
CA VAL A 219 -7.56 20.42 12.27
C VAL A 219 -8.72 21.41 12.15
N PRO A 220 -9.66 21.20 11.21
CA PRO A 220 -10.90 21.96 11.18
C PRO A 220 -11.64 21.87 12.53
N ILE A 221 -12.17 22.99 13.03
CA ILE A 221 -12.85 23.02 14.33
C ILE A 221 -14.29 23.56 14.17
N PRO A 222 -15.32 22.81 14.59
CA PRO A 222 -16.70 23.29 14.65
C PRO A 222 -16.82 24.56 15.51
N SER A 223 -17.67 25.49 15.08
CA SER A 223 -17.87 26.79 15.76
C SER A 223 -18.24 26.65 17.24
N THR A 224 -18.98 25.60 17.62
CA THR A 224 -19.34 25.32 19.02
C THR A 224 -18.12 25.01 19.90
N TYR A 225 -17.04 24.51 19.31
CA TYR A 225 -15.79 24.19 19.99
C TYR A 225 -14.74 25.32 19.88
N CYS A 226 -15.08 26.46 19.26
CA CYS A 226 -14.25 27.66 19.24
C CYS A 226 -14.28 28.46 20.56
N THR A 227 -14.79 27.87 21.64
CA THR A 227 -15.02 28.53 22.94
C THR A 227 -14.62 27.62 24.11
N SER A 228 -14.65 28.15 25.34
CA SER A 228 -14.34 27.37 26.56
C SER A 228 -15.36 26.23 26.75
N PRO A 229 -14.95 25.01 27.19
CA PRO A 229 -13.60 24.64 27.66
C PRO A 229 -12.62 24.26 26.54
N TYR A 230 -13.08 24.15 25.29
CA TYR A 230 -12.28 23.64 24.17
C TYR A 230 -11.13 24.56 23.76
N SER A 231 -11.29 25.87 23.95
CA SER A 231 -10.23 26.86 23.71
C SER A 231 -9.14 26.90 24.79
N THR A 232 -9.27 26.14 25.89
CA THR A 232 -8.27 26.06 26.97
C THR A 232 -6.89 25.66 26.44
N ASP A 233 -5.86 26.32 26.97
CA ASP A 233 -4.46 26.19 26.56
C ASP A 233 -4.26 26.38 25.05
N GLY A 234 -4.97 27.36 24.48
CA GLY A 234 -4.94 27.62 23.05
C GLY A 234 -5.40 26.41 22.24
N TYR A 235 -6.55 25.84 22.56
CA TYR A 235 -7.14 24.68 21.85
C TYR A 235 -6.45 23.32 22.04
N ALA A 236 -5.47 23.20 22.93
CA ALA A 236 -4.93 21.89 23.26
C ALA A 236 -6.00 20.98 23.90
N TYR A 237 -6.93 21.56 24.68
CA TYR A 237 -8.06 20.82 25.22
C TYR A 237 -8.99 20.27 24.12
N TYR A 238 -9.19 21.00 23.01
CA TYR A 238 -9.94 20.48 21.87
C TYR A 238 -9.29 19.23 21.26
N CYS A 239 -7.96 19.21 21.13
CA CYS A 239 -7.24 18.02 20.66
C CYS A 239 -7.41 16.84 21.61
N TYR A 240 -7.41 17.06 22.93
CA TYR A 240 -7.75 16.04 23.93
C TYR A 240 -9.17 15.52 23.76
N PHE A 241 -10.16 16.41 23.60
CA PHE A 241 -11.54 16.01 23.31
C PHE A 241 -11.63 15.16 22.03
N LEU A 242 -10.95 15.57 20.97
CA LEU A 242 -10.92 14.84 19.71
C LEU A 242 -10.32 13.44 19.89
N GLY A 243 -9.23 13.30 20.64
CA GLY A 243 -8.66 12.01 21.00
C GLY A 243 -9.66 11.11 21.74
N LYS A 244 -10.47 11.68 22.64
CA LYS A 244 -11.55 10.93 23.30
C LYS A 244 -12.63 10.49 22.33
N GLN A 245 -13.00 11.29 21.34
CA GLN A 245 -13.99 10.89 20.32
C GLN A 245 -13.45 9.79 19.42
N VAL A 246 -12.19 9.91 18.97
CA VAL A 246 -11.50 8.85 18.22
C VAL A 246 -11.52 7.55 19.01
N ARG A 247 -11.28 7.62 20.32
CA ARG A 247 -11.36 6.45 21.18
C ARG A 247 -12.78 5.89 21.31
N LEU A 248 -13.73 6.76 21.66
CA LEU A 248 -15.12 6.42 21.96
C LEU A 248 -15.82 5.74 20.78
N TYR A 249 -15.58 6.25 19.57
CA TYR A 249 -16.18 5.71 18.35
C TYR A 249 -15.28 4.69 17.63
N ASN A 250 -14.14 4.33 18.23
CA ASN A 250 -13.15 3.42 17.64
C ASN A 250 -12.71 3.84 16.23
N TRP A 251 -12.39 5.12 16.04
CA TRP A 251 -11.94 5.65 14.76
C TRP A 251 -10.47 5.39 14.52
N THR A 252 -10.07 5.28 13.24
CA THR A 252 -8.69 5.56 12.83
C THR A 252 -8.60 7.01 12.37
N TRP A 253 -7.94 7.86 13.15
CA TRP A 253 -7.61 9.22 12.73
C TRP A 253 -6.34 9.22 11.88
N VAL A 254 -6.37 9.89 10.73
CA VAL A 254 -5.23 9.91 9.79
C VAL A 254 -4.71 11.34 9.63
N SER A 255 -3.45 11.55 10.01
CA SER A 255 -2.67 12.75 9.75
C SER A 255 -1.63 12.50 8.67
N ILE A 256 -1.85 13.12 7.52
CA ILE A 256 -1.16 12.80 6.26
C ILE A 256 0.20 13.49 6.09
N VAL A 257 0.43 14.65 6.71
CA VAL A 257 1.68 15.40 6.57
C VAL A 257 1.91 16.33 7.76
N GLY A 258 3.17 16.64 8.02
CA GLY A 258 3.58 17.58 9.05
C GLY A 258 3.42 17.03 10.48
N TYR A 259 3.50 17.93 11.45
CA TYR A 259 3.26 17.63 12.86
C TYR A 259 1.75 17.68 13.16
N PRO A 260 1.12 16.56 13.55
CA PRO A 260 -0.32 16.52 13.77
C PRO A 260 -0.79 17.51 14.85
N PHE A 261 -1.98 18.09 14.65
CA PHE A 261 -2.68 18.93 15.64
C PHE A 261 -1.94 20.23 16.02
N TYR A 262 -1.13 20.78 15.12
CA TYR A 262 -0.38 22.01 15.38
C TYR A 262 -1.26 23.26 15.38
N TYR A 263 -2.29 23.26 14.53
CA TYR A 263 -3.25 24.36 14.40
C TYR A 263 -4.68 23.83 14.46
N VAL A 264 -5.61 24.72 14.80
CA VAL A 264 -7.03 24.57 14.51
C VAL A 264 -7.48 25.65 13.54
N SER A 265 -8.49 25.38 12.71
CA SER A 265 -9.01 26.37 11.75
C SER A 265 -10.53 26.40 11.65
N ASN A 266 -11.05 27.63 11.65
CA ASN A 266 -12.44 27.97 11.35
C ASN A 266 -12.46 29.45 10.91
N ILE A 267 -12.69 29.69 9.62
CA ILE A 267 -12.59 31.05 9.05
C ILE A 267 -13.73 31.97 9.51
N GLY A 268 -14.85 31.41 9.99
CA GLY A 268 -15.98 32.18 10.49
C GLY A 268 -15.84 32.61 11.95
N ASN A 269 -15.10 31.84 12.76
CA ASN A 269 -14.89 32.13 14.19
C ASN A 269 -13.55 32.76 14.51
N PHE A 270 -12.51 32.47 13.71
CA PHE A 270 -11.17 32.99 13.92
C PHE A 270 -10.94 34.21 13.05
N THR A 271 -11.61 35.30 13.44
CA THR A 271 -11.67 36.52 12.62
C THR A 271 -10.80 37.68 13.11
N GLY A 272 -10.14 37.51 14.26
CA GLY A 272 -9.30 38.54 14.85
C GLY A 272 -8.04 38.85 14.03
N PRO A 273 -7.40 40.00 14.27
CA PRO A 273 -6.19 40.42 13.52
C PRO A 273 -4.99 39.49 13.73
N ASN A 274 -4.99 38.68 14.79
CA ASN A 274 -3.94 37.71 15.11
C ASN A 274 -4.38 36.26 14.86
N ASP A 275 -5.55 36.05 14.27
CA ASP A 275 -6.14 34.74 14.03
C ASP A 275 -5.61 34.15 12.71
N GLN A 276 -4.30 33.95 12.68
CA GLN A 276 -3.56 33.42 11.55
C GLN A 276 -2.45 32.46 12.00
N ASN A 277 -1.96 31.63 11.08
CA ASN A 277 -0.74 30.85 11.34
C ASN A 277 0.52 31.74 11.28
N THR A 278 1.70 31.17 11.54
CA THR A 278 2.99 31.89 11.49
C THR A 278 3.40 32.42 10.11
N TYR A 279 2.64 32.13 9.06
CA TYR A 279 2.90 32.55 7.68
C TYR A 279 1.78 33.43 7.11
N GLY A 280 0.87 33.91 7.96
CA GLY A 280 -0.18 34.83 7.56
C GLY A 280 -1.43 34.18 6.96
N ILE A 281 -1.60 32.86 7.06
CA ILE A 281 -2.84 32.19 6.65
C ILE A 281 -3.90 32.45 7.71
N TYR A 282 -4.89 33.26 7.34
CA TYR A 282 -6.02 33.68 8.17
C TYR A 282 -6.95 32.53 8.57
N GLY A 283 -7.73 32.72 9.64
CA GLY A 283 -8.75 31.78 10.09
C GLY A 283 -8.17 30.61 10.87
N MET A 284 -7.01 30.78 11.51
CA MET A 284 -6.26 29.71 12.14
C MET A 284 -5.75 30.12 13.53
N LYS A 285 -5.69 29.16 14.45
CA LYS A 285 -5.05 29.35 15.77
C LYS A 285 -4.05 28.25 16.04
N ARG A 286 -2.87 28.67 16.48
CA ARG A 286 -1.80 27.77 16.92
C ARG A 286 -2.22 27.09 18.22
N VAL A 287 -2.01 25.78 18.28
CA VAL A 287 -2.39 24.98 19.44
C VAL A 287 -1.35 25.14 20.56
N GLY A 288 -1.76 25.53 21.77
CA GLY A 288 -0.86 25.73 22.91
C GLY A 288 -0.83 27.16 23.45
N ARG A 289 -0.19 27.34 24.61
CA ARG A 289 -0.15 28.63 25.32
C ARG A 289 0.66 29.69 24.57
N SER A 290 0.26 30.96 24.71
CA SER A 290 0.85 32.10 23.99
C SER A 290 2.31 32.46 24.38
N GLY A 291 2.92 31.75 25.35
CA GLY A 291 4.33 31.90 25.73
C GLY A 291 5.25 30.78 25.25
N ASP A 292 4.71 29.75 24.59
CA ASP A 292 5.53 28.67 24.05
C ASP A 292 6.14 29.09 22.71
N GLY A 293 7.47 29.21 22.67
CA GLY A 293 8.24 29.62 21.49
C GLY A 293 7.91 28.75 20.26
N ASP A 294 7.79 27.44 20.48
CA ASP A 294 7.33 26.46 19.50
C ASP A 294 5.88 26.00 19.79
N GLY A 295 4.97 26.93 20.07
CA GLY A 295 3.54 26.61 20.21
C GLY A 295 3.07 25.73 19.04
N GLY A 296 2.31 24.67 19.32
CA GLY A 296 1.87 23.63 18.39
C GLY A 296 2.16 22.22 18.90
N GLN A 297 3.19 22.06 19.75
CA GLN A 297 3.61 20.75 20.24
C GLN A 297 2.62 20.09 21.22
N SER A 298 1.76 20.88 21.86
CA SER A 298 0.80 20.36 22.84
C SER A 298 -0.38 19.63 22.22
N GLY A 299 -0.70 19.89 20.94
CA GLY A 299 -1.88 19.29 20.29
C GLY A 299 -1.81 17.77 20.22
N ILE A 300 -0.71 17.21 19.71
CA ILE A 300 -0.54 15.76 19.64
C ILE A 300 -0.47 15.12 21.03
N ASN A 301 0.22 15.74 21.99
CA ASN A 301 0.27 15.23 23.36
C ASN A 301 -1.13 15.17 23.98
N ALA A 302 -1.92 16.24 23.81
CA ALA A 302 -3.29 16.31 24.29
C ALA A 302 -4.18 15.26 23.61
N PHE A 303 -4.08 15.12 22.27
CA PHE A 303 -4.79 14.09 21.51
C PHE A 303 -4.47 12.68 22.03
N LEU A 304 -3.19 12.37 22.24
CA LEU A 304 -2.75 11.08 22.76
C LEU A 304 -3.27 10.83 24.18
N GLN A 305 -3.31 11.84 25.06
CA GLN A 305 -3.95 11.72 26.38
C GLN A 305 -5.45 11.40 26.28
N GLY A 306 -6.14 11.98 25.29
CA GLY A 306 -7.55 11.69 25.02
C GLY A 306 -7.77 10.27 24.51
N LEU A 307 -6.91 9.83 23.58
CA LEU A 307 -6.91 8.47 23.03
C LEU A 307 -6.61 7.42 24.12
N ASP A 308 -5.68 7.73 25.03
CA ASP A 308 -5.30 6.94 26.21
C ASP A 308 -6.38 6.98 27.33
N ASN A 309 -7.45 7.76 27.14
CA ASN A 309 -8.54 7.94 28.11
C ASN A 309 -8.06 8.37 29.50
N ARG A 310 -7.05 9.24 29.56
CA ARG A 310 -6.62 9.80 30.84
C ARG A 310 -7.79 10.55 31.48
N PRO A 311 -8.07 10.34 32.77
CA PRO A 311 -9.28 10.86 33.43
C PRO A 311 -9.30 12.38 33.48
N GLN A 312 -8.13 13.01 33.51
CA GLN A 312 -7.97 14.45 33.48
C GLN A 312 -6.94 14.86 32.42
N TYR A 313 -7.29 15.91 31.68
CA TYR A 313 -6.39 16.56 30.75
C TYR A 313 -5.27 17.29 31.52
N THR A 314 -4.02 17.10 31.10
CA THR A 314 -2.86 17.83 31.60
C THR A 314 -2.14 18.51 30.44
N TYR A 315 -1.82 19.80 30.58
CA TYR A 315 -1.03 20.49 29.58
C TYR A 315 0.37 19.88 29.47
N ASP A 316 0.74 19.42 28.28
CA ASP A 316 2.05 18.83 27.99
C ASP A 316 2.55 19.34 26.65
N ARG A 317 3.79 19.86 26.64
CA ARG A 317 4.47 20.39 25.46
C ARG A 317 5.75 19.62 25.14
N THR A 318 5.89 18.40 25.66
CA THR A 318 7.06 17.56 25.43
C THR A 318 7.21 17.30 23.93
N ARG A 319 8.41 17.54 23.41
CA ARG A 319 8.70 17.34 21.99
C ARG A 319 8.76 15.84 21.65
N LEU A 320 7.91 15.42 20.70
CA LEU A 320 7.80 14.02 20.25
C LEU A 320 8.48 13.73 18.92
N ILE A 321 9.12 14.72 18.30
CA ILE A 321 9.75 14.63 16.97
C ILE A 321 11.27 14.80 17.06
N PRO A 322 12.04 14.35 16.05
CA PRO A 322 13.50 14.54 16.03
C PRO A 322 13.89 16.02 15.87
N ASP A 323 15.15 16.33 16.21
CA ASP A 323 15.74 17.66 15.98
C ASP A 323 16.04 17.93 14.51
N THR A 324 16.39 16.88 13.77
CA THR A 324 16.72 16.92 12.35
C THR A 324 15.86 15.93 11.56
N GLY A 325 15.65 16.24 10.28
CA GLY A 325 15.02 15.29 9.36
C GLY A 325 15.95 14.14 9.00
N PHE A 326 15.37 13.02 8.60
CA PHE A 326 16.09 11.85 8.11
C PHE A 326 15.33 11.18 6.96
N ILE A 327 16.03 10.32 6.21
CA ILE A 327 15.42 9.51 5.15
C ILE A 327 14.77 8.29 5.80
N ALA A 328 13.49 8.09 5.50
CA ALA A 328 12.72 6.93 5.89
C ALA A 328 12.50 6.02 4.66
N THR A 329 12.64 4.71 4.86
CA THR A 329 12.51 3.69 3.82
C THR A 329 11.24 2.87 4.06
N LEU A 330 10.47 2.58 3.01
CA LEU A 330 9.25 1.78 3.12
C LEU A 330 9.55 0.43 3.78
N SER A 331 8.67 0.00 4.68
CA SER A 331 8.78 -1.31 5.31
C SER A 331 8.43 -2.42 4.31
N GLN A 332 8.98 -3.62 4.54
CA GLN A 332 8.68 -4.78 3.70
C GLN A 332 7.17 -5.08 3.60
N GLN A 333 6.44 -4.94 4.71
CA GLN A 333 4.99 -5.17 4.75
C GLN A 333 4.23 -4.24 3.79
N VAL A 334 4.65 -2.97 3.69
CA VAL A 334 4.04 -2.02 2.76
C VAL A 334 4.48 -2.29 1.33
N LEU A 335 5.74 -2.64 1.09
CA LEU A 335 6.23 -3.03 -0.25
C LEU A 335 5.44 -4.22 -0.82
N ASP A 336 5.17 -5.24 -0.01
CA ASP A 336 4.36 -6.40 -0.42
C ASP A 336 2.93 -5.97 -0.78
N SER A 337 2.38 -5.02 -0.02
CA SER A 337 1.05 -4.46 -0.26
C SER A 337 1.00 -3.58 -1.51
N CYS A 338 2.08 -2.86 -1.86
CA CYS A 338 2.16 -2.06 -3.08
C CYS A 338 1.89 -2.93 -4.32
N ASN A 339 2.50 -4.12 -4.38
CA ASN A 339 2.30 -5.07 -5.47
C ASN A 339 0.87 -5.59 -5.52
N TYR A 340 0.29 -5.88 -4.35
CA TYR A 340 -1.07 -6.42 -4.25
C TYR A 340 -2.13 -5.41 -4.67
N TYR A 341 -2.01 -4.14 -4.25
CA TYR A 341 -2.99 -3.07 -4.51
C TYR A 341 -2.67 -2.19 -5.73
N GLY A 342 -1.50 -2.35 -6.36
CA GLY A 342 -1.07 -1.55 -7.50
C GLY A 342 -0.78 -0.09 -7.17
N VAL A 343 -0.48 0.23 -5.91
CA VAL A 343 -0.21 1.60 -5.45
C VAL A 343 1.25 1.73 -5.03
N TYR A 344 2.03 2.48 -5.81
CA TYR A 344 3.49 2.56 -5.66
C TYR A 344 3.93 3.99 -5.28
N PRO A 345 4.02 4.32 -3.98
CA PRO A 345 4.69 5.54 -3.53
C PRO A 345 6.20 5.48 -3.73
N SER A 346 6.89 6.62 -3.58
CA SER A 346 8.37 6.58 -3.55
C SER A 346 8.86 5.72 -2.38
N PRO A 347 9.83 4.80 -2.60
CA PRO A 347 10.37 3.93 -1.55
C PRO A 347 11.14 4.68 -0.46
N TYR A 348 11.54 5.92 -0.75
CA TYR A 348 12.26 6.80 0.17
C TYR A 348 11.50 8.12 0.35
N GLN A 349 11.45 8.60 1.59
CA GLN A 349 10.83 9.87 1.94
C GLN A 349 11.65 10.62 2.98
N THR A 350 11.64 11.94 2.93
CA THR A 350 12.21 12.78 4.00
C THR A 350 11.20 12.96 5.12
N SER A 351 11.46 12.37 6.28
CA SER A 351 10.66 12.55 7.49
C SER A 351 11.29 13.57 8.42
N THR A 352 10.50 14.56 8.85
CA THR A 352 10.91 15.56 9.85
C THR A 352 10.01 15.55 11.09
N ARG A 353 8.95 14.73 11.08
CA ARG A 353 7.87 14.72 12.08
C ARG A 353 7.49 13.31 12.54
N ALA A 354 8.42 12.36 12.40
CA ALA A 354 8.28 11.02 12.97
C ALA A 354 8.11 11.10 14.49
N LEU A 355 7.16 10.33 15.03
CA LEU A 355 6.92 10.31 16.48
C LEU A 355 7.90 9.36 17.19
N LYS A 356 8.34 9.74 18.39
CA LYS A 356 9.20 8.92 19.26
C LYS A 356 8.54 7.59 19.59
N ASP A 357 9.32 6.52 19.62
CA ASP A 357 8.86 5.19 20.03
C ASP A 357 8.36 5.15 21.49
N SER A 358 8.89 6.04 22.35
CA SER A 358 8.47 6.14 23.76
C SER A 358 6.99 6.44 23.96
N ILE A 359 6.28 6.96 22.94
CA ILE A 359 4.82 7.19 23.03
C ILE A 359 4.05 5.88 23.21
N LEU A 360 4.60 4.75 22.75
CA LEU A 360 3.97 3.44 22.87
C LEU A 360 3.72 3.10 24.35
N ASN A 361 4.74 3.29 25.18
CA ASN A 361 4.63 3.06 26.61
C ASN A 361 3.89 4.20 27.32
N ALA A 362 4.11 5.45 26.91
CA ALA A 362 3.52 6.61 27.59
C ALA A 362 1.99 6.71 27.44
N TYR A 363 1.43 6.20 26.34
CA TYR A 363 0.00 6.32 26.01
C TYR A 363 -0.66 4.97 25.67
N HIS A 364 -0.05 3.87 26.13
CA HIS A 364 -0.53 2.50 25.92
C HIS A 364 -0.93 2.21 24.46
N LEU A 365 0.03 2.39 23.56
CA LEU A 365 -0.14 2.16 22.13
C LEU A 365 0.67 0.94 21.70
N THR A 366 0.21 0.31 20.62
CA THR A 366 0.92 -0.73 19.88
C THR A 366 1.00 -0.31 18.42
N ILE A 367 2.07 -0.70 17.72
CA ILE A 367 2.16 -0.42 16.29
C ILE A 367 1.36 -1.48 15.52
N GLY A 368 0.29 -1.04 14.86
CA GLY A 368 -0.50 -1.88 13.96
C GLY A 368 0.12 -2.02 12.58
N LEU A 369 0.79 -0.97 12.11
CA LEU A 369 1.52 -0.96 10.84
C LEU A 369 2.68 0.04 10.91
N LYS A 370 3.86 -0.38 10.47
CA LYS A 370 4.97 0.51 10.11
C LYS A 370 4.92 0.73 8.61
N ILE A 371 4.65 1.96 8.15
CA ILE A 371 4.74 2.30 6.73
C ILE A 371 6.20 2.44 6.31
N PHE A 372 7.01 3.03 7.18
CA PHE A 372 8.46 3.06 7.05
C PHE A 372 9.13 2.34 8.21
N ASP A 373 10.35 1.88 7.98
CA ASP A 373 11.17 1.27 9.03
C ASP A 373 11.53 2.32 10.11
N SER A 374 11.61 1.84 11.36
CA SER A 374 11.99 2.69 12.50
C SER A 374 13.44 3.18 12.34
N VAL A 375 13.69 4.43 12.71
CA VAL A 375 15.02 5.05 12.61
C VAL A 375 15.46 5.52 13.99
N THR A 376 16.71 5.22 14.36
CA THR A 376 17.30 5.70 15.61
C THR A 376 18.23 6.87 15.33
N VAL A 377 17.93 8.02 15.93
CA VAL A 377 18.71 9.26 15.83
C VAL A 377 19.15 9.65 17.24
N SER A 378 20.46 9.80 17.44
CA SER A 378 21.05 10.20 18.73
C SER A 378 20.53 9.39 19.93
N GLY A 379 20.43 8.06 19.77
CA GLY A 379 19.97 7.14 20.82
C GLY A 379 18.46 7.12 21.07
N THR A 380 17.66 7.89 20.33
CA THR A 380 16.19 7.85 20.39
C THR A 380 15.63 7.22 19.13
N THR A 381 14.77 6.22 19.29
CA THR A 381 14.07 5.57 18.18
C THR A 381 12.80 6.34 17.82
N TYR A 382 12.59 6.54 16.52
CA TYR A 382 11.44 7.21 15.93
C TYR A 382 10.76 6.28 14.92
N ASN A 383 9.45 6.41 14.82
CA ASN A 383 8.61 5.64 13.90
C ASN A 383 8.06 6.58 12.82
N PRO A 384 8.78 6.78 11.71
CA PRO A 384 8.26 7.51 10.55
C PRO A 384 7.09 6.73 9.95
N GLY A 385 5.97 7.41 9.71
CA GLY A 385 4.76 6.79 9.15
C GLY A 385 4.33 5.51 9.84
N ALA A 386 3.65 5.61 10.98
CA ALA A 386 3.12 4.44 11.65
C ALA A 386 1.65 4.62 12.04
N LEU A 387 0.95 3.50 12.06
CA LEU A 387 -0.39 3.38 12.61
C LEU A 387 -0.28 2.83 14.02
N TYR A 388 -0.70 3.65 14.98
CA TYR A 388 -0.70 3.37 16.40
C TYR A 388 -2.10 2.98 16.85
N ASN A 389 -2.24 1.77 17.39
CA ASN A 389 -3.47 1.28 17.99
C ASN A 389 -3.40 1.44 19.49
N HIS A 390 -4.45 1.97 20.11
CA HIS A 390 -4.57 1.88 21.56
C HIS A 390 -4.70 0.41 21.99
N VAL A 391 -4.09 0.01 23.11
CA VAL A 391 -4.07 -1.40 23.58
C VAL A 391 -5.45 -1.99 23.82
N SER A 392 -6.45 -1.17 24.17
CA SER A 392 -7.84 -1.60 24.32
C SER A 392 -8.57 -1.81 22.98
N LYS A 393 -7.90 -1.60 21.84
CA LYS A 393 -8.45 -1.70 20.48
C LYS A 393 -9.65 -0.79 20.24
N SER A 394 -9.67 0.36 20.89
CA SER A 394 -10.75 1.36 20.79
C SER A 394 -10.18 2.67 20.27
N GLY A 395 -9.76 2.72 19.02
CA GLY A 395 -9.23 3.91 18.36
C GLY A 395 -7.75 3.81 17.99
N SER A 396 -7.41 4.51 16.91
CA SER A 396 -6.09 4.46 16.28
C SER A 396 -5.68 5.82 15.72
N LEU A 397 -4.37 6.03 15.59
CA LEU A 397 -3.77 7.19 14.94
C LEU A 397 -2.80 6.70 13.86
N LEU A 398 -3.04 7.09 12.61
CA LEU A 398 -2.04 7.02 11.55
C LEU A 398 -1.35 8.38 11.43
N ALA A 399 -0.05 8.43 11.72
CA ALA A 399 0.75 9.65 11.61
C ALA A 399 1.91 9.43 10.63
N LEU A 400 1.82 10.02 9.44
CA LEU A 400 2.83 9.86 8.37
C LEU A 400 4.15 10.58 8.68
N GLY A 401 4.10 11.75 9.34
CA GLY A 401 5.30 12.48 9.75
C GLY A 401 6.18 12.97 8.60
N LEU A 402 5.60 13.12 7.40
CA LEU A 402 6.28 13.57 6.18
C LEU A 402 6.50 15.09 6.17
N THR A 403 7.48 15.52 5.36
CA THR A 403 7.85 16.92 5.22
C THR A 403 7.14 17.58 4.04
N ARG A 404 6.24 18.53 4.29
CA ARG A 404 5.60 19.49 3.36
C ARG A 404 4.85 18.95 2.14
N THR A 405 5.45 18.09 1.33
CA THR A 405 4.85 17.53 0.13
C THR A 405 4.29 16.14 0.45
N PRO A 406 2.97 15.95 0.53
CA PRO A 406 2.40 14.63 0.78
C PRO A 406 2.54 13.76 -0.47
N ASP A 407 3.12 12.55 -0.33
CA ASP A 407 2.87 11.48 -1.30
C ASP A 407 1.57 10.79 -0.87
N ILE A 408 0.46 11.18 -1.51
CA ILE A 408 -0.90 10.74 -1.17
C ILE A 408 -1.04 9.21 -1.16
N ARG A 409 -0.23 8.53 -1.98
CA ARG A 409 -0.22 7.08 -2.11
C ARG A 409 0.22 6.41 -0.81
N LEU A 410 1.03 7.07 0.02
CA LEU A 410 1.42 6.57 1.35
C LEU A 410 0.22 6.48 2.30
N THR A 411 -0.68 7.47 2.24
CA THR A 411 -1.91 7.45 3.03
C THR A 411 -2.78 6.28 2.59
N ALA A 412 -2.97 6.14 1.28
CA ALA A 412 -3.80 5.07 0.75
C ALA A 412 -3.21 3.69 1.03
N ILE A 413 -1.95 3.45 0.65
CA ILE A 413 -1.32 2.16 0.88
C ILE A 413 -1.19 1.84 2.36
N GLY A 414 -1.01 2.84 3.23
CA GLY A 414 -1.00 2.66 4.68
C GLY A 414 -2.34 2.10 5.20
N LEU A 415 -3.46 2.68 4.75
CA LEU A 415 -4.79 2.18 5.12
C LEU A 415 -5.07 0.80 4.52
N LEU A 416 -4.74 0.58 3.24
CA LEU A 416 -4.94 -0.71 2.57
C LEU A 416 -4.07 -1.81 3.20
N SER A 417 -2.82 -1.53 3.55
CA SER A 417 -1.91 -2.48 4.22
C SER A 417 -2.37 -2.84 5.63
N TYR A 418 -3.08 -1.92 6.30
CA TYR A 418 -3.60 -2.12 7.65
C TYR A 418 -4.92 -2.90 7.65
N TYR A 419 -5.91 -2.45 6.88
CA TYR A 419 -7.23 -3.08 6.83
C TYR A 419 -7.27 -4.33 5.94
N LYS A 420 -6.31 -4.47 5.02
CA LYS A 420 -6.13 -5.62 4.13
C LYS A 420 -7.42 -6.04 3.40
N PRO A 421 -8.15 -5.12 2.74
CA PRO A 421 -9.30 -5.51 1.93
C PRO A 421 -8.86 -6.52 0.87
N ARG A 422 -9.59 -7.63 0.75
CA ARG A 422 -9.25 -8.68 -0.23
C ARG A 422 -9.69 -8.25 -1.61
N LEU A 423 -8.85 -8.49 -2.61
CA LEU A 423 -9.20 -8.23 -4.00
C LEU A 423 -9.76 -9.51 -4.61
N TYR A 424 -11.06 -9.52 -4.93
CA TYR A 424 -11.66 -10.57 -5.73
C TYR A 424 -11.46 -10.24 -7.20
N ARG A 425 -10.76 -11.12 -7.92
CA ARG A 425 -10.72 -11.07 -9.37
C ARG A 425 -12.06 -11.56 -9.89
N SER A 426 -12.82 -10.69 -10.53
CA SER A 426 -13.86 -11.13 -11.46
C SER A 426 -13.20 -12.06 -12.50
N GLU A 427 -13.86 -13.15 -12.89
CA GLU A 427 -13.52 -14.03 -14.03
C GLU A 427 -12.50 -15.18 -13.86
N TYR A 428 -12.84 -16.20 -13.06
CA TYR A 428 -12.45 -17.58 -13.43
C TYR A 428 -13.63 -18.45 -13.87
N THR A 429 -14.85 -17.90 -13.93
CA THR A 429 -16.08 -18.70 -14.11
C THR A 429 -16.95 -18.31 -15.31
N ALA A 430 -16.56 -17.31 -16.11
CA ALA A 430 -17.30 -16.91 -17.30
C ALA A 430 -16.74 -17.61 -18.55
N SER A 431 -17.60 -18.31 -19.31
CA SER A 431 -17.22 -18.93 -20.59
C SER A 431 -16.78 -17.86 -21.60
N GLY A 432 -15.80 -18.16 -22.45
CA GLY A 432 -15.31 -17.23 -23.47
C GLY A 432 -14.44 -16.07 -22.97
N THR A 433 -14.08 -16.01 -21.68
CA THR A 433 -13.21 -14.94 -21.12
C THR A 433 -11.76 -15.36 -20.93
N SER A 434 -11.51 -16.66 -20.75
CA SER A 434 -10.18 -17.25 -20.53
C SER A 434 -9.93 -18.43 -21.47
N ARG A 435 -8.74 -18.48 -22.07
CA ARG A 435 -8.27 -19.62 -22.87
C ARG A 435 -6.94 -20.11 -22.29
N LEU A 436 -6.77 -21.43 -22.23
CA LEU A 436 -5.50 -22.05 -21.87
C LEU A 436 -4.75 -22.38 -23.15
N VAL A 437 -3.57 -21.79 -23.34
CA VAL A 437 -2.70 -22.10 -24.48
C VAL A 437 -1.60 -23.03 -24.00
N VAL A 438 -1.50 -24.21 -24.61
CA VAL A 438 -0.44 -25.19 -24.34
C VAL A 438 0.45 -25.27 -25.56
N LEU A 439 1.75 -25.01 -25.37
CA LEU A 439 2.77 -25.17 -26.40
C LEU A 439 3.65 -26.35 -26.00
N GLN A 440 3.51 -27.44 -26.75
CA GLN A 440 4.38 -28.60 -26.64
C GLN A 440 5.49 -28.47 -27.67
N LEU A 441 6.74 -28.64 -27.24
CA LEU A 441 7.92 -28.57 -28.09
C LEU A 441 8.64 -29.92 -28.08
N GLY A 442 9.18 -30.31 -29.23
CA GLY A 442 10.09 -31.43 -29.40
C GLY A 442 11.26 -31.04 -30.29
N GLN A 443 12.30 -31.87 -30.32
CA GLN A 443 13.48 -31.63 -31.16
C GLN A 443 13.59 -32.69 -32.25
N VAL A 444 13.87 -32.25 -33.49
CA VAL A 444 14.14 -33.15 -34.61
C VAL A 444 15.65 -33.25 -34.81
N GLY A 445 16.17 -34.49 -34.84
CA GLY A 445 17.55 -34.78 -35.22
C GLY A 445 18.60 -34.69 -34.11
N GLY A 446 18.29 -35.05 -32.85
CA GLY A 446 19.27 -35.14 -31.76
C GLY A 446 19.35 -36.54 -31.14
N VAL A 447 20.53 -37.17 -31.23
CA VAL A 447 21.05 -38.14 -30.24
C VAL A 447 22.09 -37.41 -29.43
#